data_AF-A0A0Q5IBK4-F1
#
_entry.id   AF-A0A0Q5IBK4-F1
#
_cell.length_a   1.000
_cell.length_b   1.000
_cell.length_c   1.000
_cell.angle_alpha   90.00
_cell.angle_beta   90.00
_cell.angle_gamma   90.00
#
_symmetry.space_group_name_H-M   'P 1'
#
loop_
_entity.id
_entity.type
_entity.pdbx_description
1 polymer ?
#
loop_
_entity_poly.entity_id
_entity_poly.type
_entity_poly.pdbx_seq_one_letter_code
_entity_poly.pdbx_strand_id
1 'polypeptide(L)'
;MTEALNRMAETDLQPDQGVDVSRLIRRLLQRQEEVQRQLGEVVSELGQVAALLRERADEPGDLAAQARDHIALDFVQGAQAMEQAREVLIQATRELEYLRYRLL
;
A
#
# COMPACT_ATOMS: atom_id res chain seq x y z
N MET A 1 14.15 -13.02 9.73
CA MET A 1 14.17 -13.68 8.40
C MET A 1 14.21 -15.20 8.48
N THR A 2 14.93 -15.81 9.44
CA THR A 2 15.14 -17.26 9.55
C THR A 2 13.93 -18.06 10.04
N GLU A 3 13.06 -17.44 10.83
CA GLU A 3 11.95 -18.13 11.51
C GLU A 3 10.76 -18.43 10.60
N ALA A 4 10.49 -17.54 9.63
CA ALA A 4 9.49 -17.77 8.58
C ALA A 4 9.94 -18.91 7.64
N LEU A 5 11.23 -18.93 7.27
CA LEU A 5 11.82 -19.98 6.43
C LEU A 5 11.82 -21.36 7.11
N ASN A 6 12.03 -21.43 8.43
CA ASN A 6 12.01 -22.70 9.17
C ASN A 6 10.61 -23.29 9.31
N ARG A 7 9.56 -22.48 9.48
CA ARG A 7 8.16 -22.98 9.49
C ARG A 7 7.69 -23.51 8.14
N MET A 8 8.35 -23.13 7.05
CA MET A 8 7.99 -23.51 5.69
C MET A 8 8.60 -24.84 5.23
N ALA A 9 9.68 -25.30 5.88
CA ALA A 9 10.29 -26.59 5.57
C ALA A 9 9.41 -27.79 6.02
N GLU A 10 8.38 -27.53 6.83
CA GLU A 10 7.47 -28.55 7.36
C GLU A 10 6.22 -28.79 6.49
N THR A 11 5.97 -27.99 5.46
CA THR A 11 4.75 -28.13 4.63
C THR A 11 4.99 -29.04 3.42
N ASP A 12 4.93 -30.36 3.65
CA ASP A 12 4.73 -31.38 2.61
C ASP A 12 3.29 -31.27 2.06
N LEU A 13 3.06 -30.32 1.15
CA LEU A 13 1.73 -30.09 0.56
C LEU A 13 1.46 -31.13 -0.54
N GLN A 14 0.33 -31.84 -0.43
CA GLN A 14 -0.12 -32.79 -1.45
C GLN A 14 -0.37 -32.11 -2.81
N PRO A 15 -0.20 -32.81 -3.96
CA PRO A 15 -0.28 -32.22 -5.30
C PRO A 15 -1.56 -31.42 -5.57
N ASP A 16 -2.72 -31.90 -5.09
CA ASP A 16 -4.01 -31.23 -5.27
C ASP A 16 -4.11 -29.93 -4.47
N GLN A 17 -3.50 -29.89 -3.28
CA GLN A 17 -3.43 -28.69 -2.44
C GLN A 17 -2.46 -27.65 -3.01
N GLY A 18 -1.36 -28.09 -3.65
CA GLY A 18 -0.42 -27.20 -4.34
C GLY A 18 -1.05 -26.42 -5.50
N VAL A 19 -1.93 -27.07 -6.29
CA VAL A 19 -2.63 -26.42 -7.41
C VAL A 19 -3.63 -25.36 -6.92
N ASP A 20 -4.36 -25.62 -5.83
CA ASP A 20 -5.32 -24.68 -5.27
C ASP A 20 -4.63 -23.48 -4.59
N VAL A 21 -3.54 -23.72 -3.86
CA VAL A 21 -2.70 -22.66 -3.27
C VAL A 21 -2.11 -21.77 -4.37
N SER A 22 -1.62 -22.34 -5.48
CA SER A 22 -1.10 -21.58 -6.62
C SER A 22 -2.14 -20.61 -7.22
N ARG A 23 -3.39 -21.07 -7.38
CA ARG A 23 -4.49 -20.26 -7.90
C ARG A 23 -4.92 -19.17 -6.93
N LEU A 24 -4.92 -19.45 -5.63
CA LEU A 24 -5.19 -18.46 -4.59
C LEU A 24 -4.11 -17.38 -4.56
N ILE A 25 -2.82 -17.76 -4.58
CA ILE A 25 -1.69 -16.83 -4.65
C ILE A 25 -1.81 -15.92 -5.88
N ARG A 26 -2.09 -16.49 -7.07
CA ARG A 26 -2.23 -15.69 -8.28
C ARG A 26 -3.36 -14.66 -8.20
N ARG A 27 -4.54 -15.04 -7.68
CA ARG A 27 -5.66 -14.12 -7.47
C ARG A 27 -5.33 -13.03 -6.45
N LEU A 28 -4.62 -13.39 -5.39
CA LEU A 28 -4.20 -12.45 -4.36
C LEU A 28 -3.21 -11.42 -4.94
N LEU A 29 -2.21 -11.87 -5.71
CA LEU A 29 -1.24 -10.98 -6.37
C LEU A 29 -1.93 -9.96 -7.30
N GLN A 30 -2.84 -10.42 -8.16
CA GLN A 30 -3.62 -9.53 -9.04
C GLN A 30 -4.42 -8.49 -8.26
N ARG A 31 -5.04 -8.89 -7.15
CA ARG A 31 -5.79 -7.96 -6.29
C ARG A 31 -4.87 -6.99 -5.57
N GLN A 32 -3.69 -7.42 -5.16
CA GLN A 32 -2.70 -6.55 -4.52
C GLN A 32 -2.15 -5.51 -5.48
N GLU A 33 -1.87 -5.86 -6.74
CA GLU A 33 -1.45 -4.91 -7.77
C GLU A 33 -2.50 -3.80 -7.99
N GLU A 34 -3.78 -4.18 -8.04
CA GLU A 34 -4.88 -3.21 -8.15
C GLU A 34 -4.93 -2.26 -6.95
N VAL A 35 -4.86 -2.80 -5.72
CA VAL A 35 -4.85 -1.99 -4.49
C VAL A 35 -3.63 -1.07 -4.44
N GLN A 36 -2.45 -1.52 -4.85
CA GLN A 36 -1.25 -0.69 -4.90
C GLN A 36 -1.40 0.48 -5.88
N ARG A 37 -2.06 0.26 -7.02
CA ARG A 37 -2.34 1.33 -8.00
C ARG A 37 -3.30 2.36 -7.40
N GLN A 38 -4.41 1.90 -6.85
CA GLN A 38 -5.42 2.76 -6.21
C GLN A 38 -4.83 3.57 -5.05
N LEU A 39 -3.99 2.96 -4.21
CA LEU A 39 -3.28 3.69 -3.16
C LEU A 39 -2.38 4.79 -3.72
N GLY A 40 -1.65 4.53 -4.82
CA GLY A 40 -0.83 5.54 -5.47
C GLY A 40 -1.63 6.71 -6.04
N GLU A 41 -2.80 6.43 -6.61
CA GLU A 41 -3.75 7.46 -7.08
C GLU A 41 -4.25 8.32 -5.92
N VAL A 42 -4.68 7.70 -4.81
CA VAL A 42 -5.12 8.43 -3.60
C VAL A 42 -3.99 9.29 -3.03
N VAL A 43 -2.76 8.79 -2.94
CA VAL A 43 -1.59 9.58 -2.47
C VAL A 43 -1.41 10.84 -3.33
N SER A 44 -1.51 10.70 -4.66
CA SER A 44 -1.41 11.83 -5.59
C SER A 44 -2.53 12.85 -5.38
N GLU A 45 -3.78 12.38 -5.26
CA GLU A 45 -4.93 13.25 -5.03
C GLU A 45 -4.84 14.02 -3.71
N LEU A 46 -4.45 13.34 -2.61
CA LEU A 46 -4.26 13.98 -1.31
C LEU A 46 -3.17 15.06 -1.37
N GLY A 47 -2.07 14.79 -2.08
CA GLY A 47 -1.01 15.77 -2.30
C GLY A 47 -1.47 16.99 -3.10
N GLN A 48 -2.30 16.80 -4.13
CA GLN A 48 -2.88 17.90 -4.90
C GLN A 48 -3.84 18.74 -4.06
N VAL A 49 -4.69 18.12 -3.25
CA VAL A 49 -5.59 18.85 -2.34
C VAL A 49 -4.80 19.68 -1.34
N ALA A 50 -3.75 19.13 -0.75
CA ALA A 50 -2.88 19.88 0.16
C ALA A 50 -2.21 21.10 -0.51
N ALA A 51 -1.76 20.95 -1.77
CA ALA A 51 -1.18 22.05 -2.53
C ALA A 51 -2.20 23.15 -2.82
N LEU A 52 -3.41 22.78 -3.28
CA LEU A 52 -4.49 23.73 -3.55
C LEU A 52 -4.93 24.50 -2.31
N LEU A 53 -4.97 23.86 -1.14
CA LEU A 53 -5.31 24.49 0.12
C LEU A 53 -4.28 25.56 0.54
N ARG A 54 -3.00 25.34 0.23
CA ARG A 54 -1.91 26.28 0.51
C ARG A 54 -1.81 27.41 -0.52
N GLU A 55 -2.07 27.15 -1.80
CA GLU A 55 -2.04 28.17 -2.86
C GLU A 55 -3.11 29.25 -2.66
N ARG A 56 -4.23 28.94 -2.00
CA ARG A 56 -5.28 29.94 -1.72
C ARG A 56 -4.99 30.84 -0.52
N ALA A 57 -3.77 30.86 0.01
CA ALA A 57 -3.38 31.68 1.17
C ALA A 57 -3.64 33.20 0.99
N ASP A 58 -3.80 33.68 -0.26
CA ASP A 58 -3.96 35.10 -0.57
C ASP A 58 -5.38 35.69 -0.31
N GLU A 59 -6.36 34.90 0.15
CA GLU A 59 -7.73 35.36 0.46
C GLU A 59 -8.08 35.36 1.98
N PRO A 60 -8.89 36.34 2.46
CA PRO A 60 -8.63 37.07 3.70
C PRO A 60 -9.13 36.40 4.98
N GLY A 61 -8.34 36.55 6.05
CA GLY A 61 -8.66 36.24 7.44
C GLY A 61 -7.67 35.26 8.07
N ASP A 62 -6.89 35.70 9.06
CA ASP A 62 -5.86 34.91 9.74
C ASP A 62 -6.35 33.52 10.18
N LEU A 63 -7.60 33.43 10.65
CA LEU A 63 -8.24 32.17 11.04
C LEU A 63 -8.51 31.22 9.87
N ALA A 64 -8.93 31.75 8.71
CA ALA A 64 -9.21 30.95 7.53
C ALA A 64 -7.91 30.43 6.89
N ALA A 65 -6.84 31.23 6.93
CA ALA A 65 -5.51 30.81 6.51
C ALA A 65 -4.97 29.68 7.42
N GLN A 66 -5.03 29.86 8.75
CA GLN A 66 -4.61 28.83 9.71
C GLN A 66 -5.40 27.53 9.56
N ALA A 67 -6.71 27.60 9.35
CA ALA A 67 -7.54 26.41 9.12
C ALA A 67 -7.14 25.68 7.83
N ARG A 68 -6.87 26.41 6.75
CA ARG A 68 -6.41 25.82 5.48
C ARG A 68 -5.05 25.14 5.63
N ASP A 69 -4.11 25.77 6.33
CA ASP A 69 -2.79 25.19 6.59
C ASP A 69 -2.88 23.92 7.43
N HIS A 70 -3.75 23.91 8.44
CA HIS A 70 -3.99 22.73 9.28
C HIS A 70 -4.58 21.58 8.45
N ILE A 71 -5.63 21.85 7.66
CA ILE A 71 -6.21 20.84 6.78
C ILE A 71 -5.19 20.35 5.75
N ALA A 72 -4.41 21.24 5.14
CA ALA A 72 -3.35 20.85 4.20
C ALA A 72 -2.30 19.94 4.85
N LEU A 73 -1.94 20.19 6.12
CA LEU A 73 -1.05 19.33 6.88
C LEU A 73 -1.67 17.92 7.07
N ASP A 74 -2.94 17.84 7.44
CA ASP A 74 -3.65 16.57 7.61
C ASP A 74 -3.68 15.76 6.30
N PHE A 75 -3.93 16.42 5.16
CA PHE A 75 -3.87 15.78 3.84
C PHE A 75 -2.47 15.25 3.50
N VAL A 76 -1.41 16.01 3.81
CA VAL A 76 -0.01 15.55 3.63
C VAL A 76 0.29 14.34 4.51
N GLN A 77 -0.14 14.36 5.77
CA GLN A 77 0.06 13.23 6.69
C GLN A 77 -0.72 11.99 6.23
N GLY A 78 -1.95 12.17 5.75
CA GLY A 78 -2.75 11.10 5.14
C GLY A 78 -2.05 10.49 3.92
N ALA A 79 -1.51 11.33 3.03
CA ALA A 79 -0.75 10.86 1.87
C ALA A 79 0.49 10.04 2.29
N GLN A 80 1.22 10.49 3.31
CA GLN A 80 2.38 9.75 3.84
C GLN A 80 1.98 8.39 4.42
N ALA A 81 0.88 8.31 5.18
CA ALA A 81 0.40 7.06 5.74
C ALA A 81 -0.03 6.07 4.64
N MET A 82 -0.69 6.55 3.58
CA MET A 82 -1.10 5.72 2.44
C MET A 82 0.11 5.24 1.63
N GLU A 83 1.12 6.07 1.44
CA GLU A 83 2.36 5.66 0.77
C GLU A 83 3.12 4.60 1.58
N GLN A 84 3.21 4.75 2.90
CA GLN A 84 3.80 3.72 3.78
C GLN A 84 3.03 2.39 3.71
N ALA A 85 1.69 2.43 3.73
CA ALA A 85 0.86 1.25 3.58
C ALA A 85 1.09 0.57 2.22
N ARG A 86 1.24 1.36 1.15
CA ARG A 86 1.56 0.88 -0.19
C ARG A 86 2.93 0.23 -0.24
N GLU A 87 3.96 0.80 0.37
CA GLU A 87 5.31 0.21 0.45
C GLU A 87 5.32 -1.12 1.18
N VAL A 88 4.63 -1.21 2.33
CA VAL A 88 4.47 -2.46 3.08
C VAL A 88 3.77 -3.52 2.23
N LEU A 89 2.73 -3.13 1.49
CA LEU A 89 2.01 -4.04 0.60
C LEU A 89 2.90 -4.53 -0.54
N ILE A 90 3.69 -3.66 -1.17
CA ILE A 90 4.67 -4.03 -2.21
C ILE A 90 5.67 -5.05 -1.68
N GLN A 91 6.19 -4.85 -0.47
CA GLN A 91 7.15 -5.77 0.13
C GLN A 91 6.51 -7.14 0.40
N ALA A 92 5.30 -7.17 0.96
CA ALA A 92 4.56 -8.42 1.19
C ALA A 92 4.24 -9.16 -0.12
N THR A 93 3.90 -8.43 -1.20
CA THR A 93 3.69 -9.00 -2.54
C THR A 93 4.95 -9.67 -3.06
N ARG A 94 6.11 -9.01 -2.96
CA ARG A 94 7.40 -9.57 -3.41
C ARG A 94 7.77 -10.85 -2.66
N GLU A 95 7.54 -10.87 -1.35
CA GLU A 95 7.77 -12.07 -0.54
C GLU A 95 6.86 -13.22 -0.98
N LEU A 96 5.59 -12.93 -1.27
CA LEU A 96 4.65 -13.92 -1.77
C LEU A 96 5.01 -14.44 -3.17
N GLU A 97 5.49 -13.57 -4.07
CA GLU A 97 5.99 -13.98 -5.38
C GLU A 97 7.22 -14.88 -5.27
N TYR A 98 8.16 -14.54 -4.38
CA TYR A 98 9.33 -15.36 -4.11
C TYR A 98 8.94 -16.76 -3.61
N LEU A 99 7.96 -16.84 -2.71
CA LEU A 99 7.39 -18.12 -2.26
C LEU A 99 6.83 -18.93 -3.43
N ARG A 100 6.07 -18.29 -4.33
CA ARG A 100 5.52 -18.96 -5.51
C ARG A 100 6.62 -19.54 -6.40
N TYR A 101 7.70 -18.81 -6.66
CA TYR A 101 8.80 -19.27 -7.52
C TYR A 101 9.66 -20.38 -6.90
N ARG A 102 9.70 -20.49 -5.57
CA ARG A 102 10.57 -21.45 -4.86
C ARG A 102 9.86 -22.75 -4.48
N LEU A 103 8.53 -22.74 -4.36
CA LEU A 103 7.72 -23.87 -3.88
C LEU A 103 6.88 -24.54 -4.98
N LEU A 104 6.73 -23.91 -6.15
CA LEU A 104 5.92 -24.39 -7.29
C LEU A 104 6.76 -24.37 -8.57
#